data_AF-A0A7L0MLA7-F1
#
_entry.id   AF-A0A7L0MLA7-F1
#
_cell.length_a   1.000
_cell.length_b   1.000
_cell.length_c   1.000
_cell.angle_alpha   90.00
_cell.angle_beta   90.00
_cell.angle_gamma   90.00
#
_symmetry.space_group_name_H-M   'P 1'
#
loop_
_entity.id
_entity.type
_entity.pdbx_description
1 polymer ?
#
loop_
_entity_poly.entity_id
_entity_poly.type
_entity_poly.pdbx_seq_one_letter_code
_entity_poly.pdbx_strand_id
1 'polypeptide(L)' 'LSVALSSAVLARCPACARNFANIHCHNICSPDQSLFINVTRAVPVEGTAQFAVVEYQCFYQQEFAD' A
#
# COMPACT_ATOMS: atom_id res chain seq x y z
N LEU A 1 6.98 4.92 10.51
CA LEU A 1 6.24 4.14 11.54
C LEU A 1 5.33 3.08 10.94
N SER A 2 4.65 3.37 9.82
CA SER A 2 3.57 2.55 9.22
C SER A 2 3.84 1.05 9.10
N VAL A 3 5.01 0.63 8.60
CA VAL A 3 5.34 -0.80 8.42
C VAL A 3 6.18 -1.38 9.58
N ALA A 4 6.82 -0.50 10.36
CA ALA A 4 7.87 -0.89 11.32
C ALA A 4 7.35 -1.80 12.45
N LEU A 5 6.14 -1.55 12.97
CA LEU A 5 5.55 -2.37 14.02
C LEU A 5 5.26 -3.78 13.52
N SER A 6 4.60 -3.90 12.36
CA SER A 6 4.29 -5.20 11.76
C SER A 6 5.55 -5.98 11.39
N SER A 7 6.59 -5.32 10.87
CA SER A 7 7.88 -5.96 10.62
C SER A 7 8.52 -6.51 11.89
N ALA A 8 8.40 -5.82 13.03
CA ALA A 8 8.91 -6.32 14.30
C ALA A 8 8.15 -7.57 14.79
N VAL A 9 6.82 -7.59 14.64
CA VAL A 9 5.98 -8.76 14.97
C VAL A 9 6.33 -9.96 14.09
N LEU A 10 6.54 -9.73 12.79
CA LEU A 10 6.86 -10.78 11.80
C LEU A 10 8.35 -11.13 11.74
N ALA A 11 9.21 -10.50 12.55
CA ALA A 11 10.67 -10.62 12.48
C ALA A 11 11.19 -12.06 12.66
N ARG A 12 10.41 -12.94 13.31
CA ARG A 12 10.76 -14.36 13.48
C ARG A 12 10.72 -15.16 12.17
N CYS A 13 9.99 -14.67 11.16
CA CYS A 13 9.93 -15.29 9.83
C CYS A 13 10.25 -14.26 8.74
N PRO A 14 11.48 -14.25 8.20
CA PRO A 14 11.89 -13.27 7.18
C PRO A 14 11.03 -13.29 5.91
N ALA A 15 10.49 -14.46 5.54
CA ALA A 15 9.58 -14.57 4.40
C ALA A 15 8.27 -13.82 4.65
N CYS A 16 7.64 -14.02 5.82
CA CYS A 16 6.42 -13.30 6.18
C CYS A 16 6.66 -11.78 6.24
N ALA A 17 7.75 -11.35 6.89
CA ALA A 17 8.09 -9.92 6.96
C ALA A 17 8.30 -9.30 5.57
N ARG A 18 8.96 -10.03 4.65
CA ARG A 18 9.17 -9.58 3.26
C ARG A 18 7.88 -9.52 2.46
N ASN A 19 7.04 -10.56 2.52
CA ASN A 19 5.77 -10.59 1.79
C ASN A 19 4.84 -9.46 2.26
N PHE A 20 4.74 -9.24 3.58
CA PHE A 20 3.98 -8.13 4.15
C PHE A 20 4.51 -6.77 3.68
N ALA A 21 5.83 -6.55 3.74
CA ALA A 21 6.43 -5.31 3.26
C ALA A 21 6.20 -5.11 1.75
N ASN A 22 6.27 -6.19 0.96
CA ASN A 22 6.07 -6.14 -0.49
C ASN A 22 4.65 -5.68 -0.86
N ILE A 23 3.60 -6.11 -0.15
CA ILE A 23 2.24 -5.63 -0.38
C ILE A 23 2.19 -4.09 -0.28
N HIS A 24 2.78 -3.52 0.77
CA HIS A 24 2.85 -2.07 0.95
C HIS A 24 3.71 -1.39 -0.13
N CYS A 25 4.86 -1.96 -0.45
CA CYS A 25 5.73 -1.42 -1.49
C CYS A 25 5.05 -1.41 -2.87
N HIS A 26 4.30 -2.45 -3.24
CA HIS A 26 3.55 -2.47 -4.49
C HIS A 26 2.45 -1.40 -4.49
N ASN A 27 1.67 -1.30 -3.41
CA ASN A 27 0.63 -0.29 -3.31
C ASN A 27 1.15 1.14 -3.40
N ILE A 28 2.39 1.42 -2.98
CA ILE A 28 2.92 2.79 -2.88
C ILE A 28 3.87 3.13 -4.05
N CYS A 29 4.72 2.19 -4.46
CA CYS A 29 5.88 2.46 -5.31
C CYS A 29 5.87 1.72 -6.65
N SER A 30 4.88 0.85 -6.92
CA SER A 30 4.84 0.15 -8.20
C SER A 30 4.74 1.14 -9.36
N PRO A 31 5.56 1.03 -10.41
CA PRO A 31 5.38 1.84 -11.62
C PRO A 31 4.05 1.57 -12.31
N ASP A 32 3.47 0.38 -12.07
CA ASP A 32 2.20 -0.08 -12.63
C ASP A 32 1.03 0.04 -11.63
N GLN A 33 1.16 0.89 -10.61
CA GLN A 33 0.17 1.04 -9.51
C GLN A 33 -1.27 1.21 -10.03
N SER A 34 -1.46 1.98 -11.12
CA SER A 34 -2.79 2.25 -11.69
C SER A 34 -3.50 1.03 -12.26
N LEU A 35 -2.79 -0.10 -12.45
CA LEU A 35 -3.41 -1.34 -12.91
C LEU A 35 -4.22 -2.04 -11.81
N PHE A 36 -3.94 -1.77 -10.54
CA PHE A 36 -4.54 -2.48 -9.40
C PHE A 36 -4.94 -1.58 -8.22
N ILE A 37 -4.79 -0.27 -8.36
CA ILE A 37 -5.27 0.74 -7.40
C ILE A 37 -6.30 1.64 -8.07
N ASN A 38 -7.41 1.87 -7.38
CA ASN A 38 -8.42 2.85 -7.76
C ASN A 38 -8.63 3.86 -6.63
N VAL A 39 -8.37 5.15 -6.86
CA VAL A 39 -8.63 6.20 -5.88
C VAL A 39 -10.13 6.47 -5.80
N THR A 40 -10.72 6.32 -4.62
CA THR A 40 -12.16 6.51 -4.40
C THR A 40 -12.48 7.84 -3.73
N ARG A 41 -11.52 8.43 -2.99
CA ARG A 41 -11.70 9.75 -2.38
C ARG A 41 -10.38 10.53 -2.33
N ALA A 42 -10.44 11.78 -2.74
CA ALA A 42 -9.36 12.74 -2.62
C ALA A 42 -9.88 14.08 -2.05
N VAL A 43 -9.04 14.77 -1.28
CA VAL A 43 -9.37 16.08 -0.68
C VAL A 43 -8.38 17.14 -1.19
N PRO A 44 -8.82 18.39 -1.43
CA PRO A 44 -7.92 19.45 -1.84
C PRO A 44 -6.90 19.75 -0.73
N VAL A 45 -5.64 19.99 -1.11
CA VAL A 45 -4.60 20.43 -0.17
C VAL A 45 -4.58 21.95 -0.16
N GLU A 46 -4.86 22.55 1.00
CA GLU A 46 -4.94 24.01 1.17
C GLU A 46 -3.68 24.71 0.66
N GLY A 47 -3.87 25.81 -0.08
CA GLY A 47 -2.77 26.59 -0.67
C GLY A 47 -2.11 25.94 -1.89
N THR A 48 -2.64 24.84 -2.43
CA THR A 48 -2.11 24.18 -3.63
C THR A 48 -3.21 23.80 -4.62
N ALA A 49 -2.83 23.48 -5.87
CA ALA A 49 -3.72 22.88 -6.85
C ALA A 49 -3.78 21.33 -6.78
N GLN A 50 -3.19 20.73 -5.73
CA GLN A 50 -3.07 19.28 -5.59
C GLN A 50 -4.19 18.71 -4.73
N PHE A 51 -4.46 17.42 -4.93
CA PHE A 51 -5.39 16.64 -4.13
C PHE A 51 -4.64 15.54 -3.38
N ALA A 52 -4.90 15.42 -2.09
CA ALA A 52 -4.41 14.32 -1.27
C ALA A 52 -5.36 13.13 -1.37
N VAL A 53 -4.82 11.96 -1.69
CA VAL A 53 -5.56 10.70 -1.66
C VAL A 53 -5.84 10.31 -0.21
N VAL A 54 -7.11 10.14 0.14
CA VAL A 54 -7.55 9.77 1.50
C VAL A 54 -8.32 8.45 1.53
N GLU A 55 -8.59 7.86 0.37
CA GLU A 55 -9.15 6.51 0.24
C GLU A 55 -8.84 5.95 -1.15
N TYR A 56 -8.48 4.67 -1.20
CA TYR A 56 -8.31 3.93 -2.43
C TYR A 56 -8.66 2.45 -2.21
N GLN A 57 -9.02 1.77 -3.29
CA GLN A 57 -9.25 0.33 -3.36
C GLN A 57 -8.02 -0.36 -3.96
N CYS A 58 -7.64 -1.52 -3.41
CA CYS A 58 -6.64 -2.43 -4.00
C CYS A 58 -7.32 -3.66 -4.57
N PHE A 59 -6.87 -4.11 -5.74
CA PHE A 59 -7.35 -5.33 -6.38
C PHE A 59 -6.21 -6.34 -6.51
N TYR A 60 -6.25 -7.40 -5.69
CA TYR A 60 -5.28 -8.50 -5.75
C TYR A 60 -5.95 -9.79 -6.21
N GLN A 61 -5.19 -10.64 -6.91
CA GLN A 61 -5.60 -12.02 -7.15
C GLN A 61 -5.62 -12.78 -5.82
N GLN A 62 -6.59 -13.66 -5.63
CA GLN A 62 -6.72 -14.44 -4.40
C GLN A 62 -5.46 -15.29 -4.14
N GLU A 63 -4.93 -15.94 -5.17
CA GLU A 63 -3.72 -16.77 -5.07
C GLU A 63 -2.48 -16.00 -4.60
N PHE A 64 -2.43 -14.68 -4.80
CA PHE A 64 -1.35 -13.85 -4.28
C PHE A 64 -1.53 -13.51 -2.80
N ALA A 65 -2.77 -13.48 -2.31
CA ALA A 65 -3.12 -13.09 -0.96
C ALA A 65 -3.23 -14.28 0.02
N ASP A 66 -3.51 -15.48 -0.50
CA ASP A 66 -3.51 -16.76 0.23
C ASP A 66 -2.08 -17.20 0.60
#